data_AF-A0AAV2FSQ4-F1
#
_entry.id   AF-A0AAV2FSQ4-F1
#
_cell.length_a   1.000
_cell.length_b   1.000
_cell.length_c   1.000
_cell.angle_alpha   90.00
_cell.angle_beta   90.00
_cell.angle_gamma   90.00
#
_symmetry.space_group_name_H-M   'P 1'
#
loop_
_entity.id
_entity.type
_entity.pdbx_description
1 polymer ?
#
loop_
_entity_poly.entity_id
_entity_poly.type
_entity_poly.pdbx_seq_one_letter_code
_entity_poly.pdbx_strand_id
1 'polypeptide(L)'
;MRRLLLQSMRSLSLSEPPSSPLLQVPVAALLIGRHGRSSTQVSEISWCPVVGLSSTRKLNYGFRTFCTVGDLVTKKCVPCNSKDMRPMTEESAAQMMPKVSGWSLVNEDGKLKLNRSWRAKSFTKGLELFQLVGNIAENEGHHPDLHLVGWNDVKIEIWTHAVGGLTENDFILAAKINQLDVHHLLRKKHSASAS
;
A
#
# COMPACT_ATOMS: atom_id res chain seq x y z
N MET A 1 -10.79 27.75 -64.91
CA MET A 1 -11.22 28.94 -64.14
C MET A 1 -12.43 28.58 -63.28
N ARG A 2 -12.32 28.70 -61.94
CA ARG A 2 -13.39 28.85 -60.90
C ARG A 2 -12.74 28.49 -59.54
N ARG A 3 -12.15 29.48 -58.85
CA ARG A 3 -12.66 30.18 -57.65
C ARG A 3 -12.83 29.30 -56.40
N LEU A 4 -11.79 29.34 -55.56
CA LEU A 4 -11.76 29.60 -54.10
C LEU A 4 -13.03 29.34 -53.26
N LEU A 5 -12.88 28.54 -52.21
CA LEU A 5 -13.51 28.77 -50.90
C LEU A 5 -12.49 28.40 -49.79
N LEU A 6 -11.79 29.42 -49.28
CA LEU A 6 -11.12 29.38 -47.98
C LEU A 6 -12.19 29.60 -46.91
N GLN A 7 -12.42 28.62 -46.05
CA GLN A 7 -13.23 28.82 -44.85
C GLN A 7 -12.35 29.33 -43.70
N SER A 8 -12.82 30.45 -43.16
CA SER A 8 -12.29 31.20 -42.02
C SER A 8 -12.30 30.35 -40.74
N MET A 9 -11.12 30.16 -40.14
CA MET A 9 -11.01 29.73 -38.75
C MET A 9 -11.19 30.96 -37.85
N ARG A 10 -12.33 31.04 -37.16
CA ARG A 10 -12.53 31.98 -36.05
C ARG A 10 -12.02 31.35 -34.77
N SER A 11 -11.04 32.01 -34.16
CA SER A 11 -10.49 31.74 -32.83
C SER A 11 -11.55 31.96 -31.76
N LEU A 12 -11.89 30.92 -31.00
CA LEU A 12 -12.66 31.03 -29.76
C LEU A 12 -11.69 31.37 -28.62
N SER A 13 -11.78 32.59 -28.11
CA SER A 13 -11.10 33.06 -26.91
C SER A 13 -11.71 32.40 -25.68
N LEU A 14 -10.93 31.60 -24.97
CA LEU A 14 -11.27 31.08 -23.63
C LEU A 14 -11.12 32.21 -22.61
N SER A 15 -12.23 32.60 -21.98
CA SER A 15 -12.23 33.49 -20.81
C SER A 15 -11.91 32.69 -19.55
N GLU A 16 -10.88 33.10 -18.81
CA GLU A 16 -10.51 32.53 -17.51
C GLU A 16 -11.54 32.91 -16.42
N PRO A 17 -11.82 32.02 -15.44
CA PRO A 17 -12.66 32.34 -14.30
C PRO A 17 -11.90 33.15 -13.23
N PRO A 18 -12.55 34.11 -12.54
CA PRO A 18 -11.91 34.90 -11.50
C PRO A 18 -11.69 34.11 -10.21
N SER A 19 -10.51 34.31 -9.63
CA SER A 19 -10.04 33.79 -8.34
C SER A 19 -10.75 34.43 -7.15
N SER A 20 -11.13 33.62 -6.16
CA SER A 20 -11.66 34.07 -4.87
C SER A 20 -10.56 34.05 -3.80
N PRO A 21 -10.47 35.04 -2.90
CA PRO A 21 -9.40 35.12 -1.89
C PRO A 21 -9.68 34.25 -0.65
N LEU A 22 -8.62 33.60 -0.17
CA LEU A 22 -8.59 32.83 1.08
C LEU A 22 -8.57 33.78 2.28
N LEU A 23 -9.54 33.64 3.19
CA LEU A 23 -9.53 34.25 4.52
C LEU A 23 -8.62 33.45 5.46
N GLN A 24 -7.54 34.08 5.91
CA GLN A 24 -6.69 33.60 7.01
C GLN A 24 -7.32 33.95 8.35
N VAL A 25 -7.46 32.96 9.23
CA VAL A 25 -7.86 33.13 10.63
C VAL A 25 -6.64 32.84 11.50
N PRO A 26 -6.22 33.73 12.43
CA PRO A 26 -5.11 33.44 13.33
C PRO A 26 -5.60 32.62 14.54
N VAL A 27 -4.97 31.47 14.79
CA VAL A 27 -5.14 30.73 16.04
C VAL A 27 -4.07 31.20 17.01
N ALA A 28 -4.48 31.98 18.01
CA ALA A 28 -3.63 32.41 19.11
C ALA A 28 -3.36 31.24 20.07
N ALA A 29 -2.07 31.03 20.37
CA ALA A 29 -1.58 30.10 21.36
C ALA A 29 -1.83 30.63 22.78
N LEU A 30 -2.40 29.79 23.65
CA LEU A 30 -2.45 30.03 25.10
C LEU A 30 -1.51 29.04 25.79
N LEU A 31 -0.48 29.58 26.45
CA LEU A 31 0.43 28.84 27.31
C LEU A 31 -0.05 28.90 28.78
N ILE A 32 0.52 27.97 29.55
CA ILE A 32 0.76 27.98 31.00
C ILE A 32 -0.36 27.42 31.90
N GLY A 33 -0.14 26.18 32.36
CA GLY A 33 -0.75 25.60 33.57
C GLY A 33 0.23 24.62 34.21
N ARG A 34 0.80 25.01 35.35
CA ARG A 34 1.94 24.40 36.04
C ARG A 34 1.44 23.57 37.24
N HIS A 35 2.14 22.46 37.50
CA HIS A 35 2.33 21.75 38.79
C HIS A 35 1.24 20.81 39.33
N GLY A 36 1.66 19.56 39.60
CA GLY A 36 0.97 18.57 40.40
C GLY A 36 1.86 17.37 40.69
N ARG A 37 2.74 17.52 41.69
CA ARG A 37 3.68 16.50 42.21
C ARG A 37 2.94 15.65 43.24
N SER A 38 2.99 14.32 43.14
CA SER A 38 2.87 13.49 44.34
C SER A 38 3.71 12.24 44.24
N SER A 39 4.50 12.04 45.29
CA SER A 39 5.47 10.99 45.52
C SER A 39 4.86 9.88 46.34
N THR A 40 5.11 8.64 45.96
CA THR A 40 5.08 7.49 46.87
C THR A 40 6.40 6.75 46.75
N GLN A 41 7.14 6.73 47.85
CA GLN A 41 8.27 5.83 48.07
C GLN A 41 7.77 4.38 48.13
N VAL A 42 8.66 3.41 47.92
CA VAL A 42 9.03 2.41 48.93
C VAL A 42 10.16 1.48 48.43
N SER A 43 11.15 1.37 49.32
CA SER A 43 12.17 0.33 49.59
C SER A 43 13.18 -0.12 48.53
N GLU A 44 14.44 0.26 48.82
CA GLU A 44 15.68 -0.49 48.58
C GLU A 44 15.75 -1.86 49.29
N ILE A 45 16.84 -2.58 48.98
CA ILE A 45 17.48 -3.74 49.65
C ILE A 45 17.21 -5.05 48.86
N SER A 46 18.17 -5.91 48.48
CA SER A 46 19.54 -6.16 48.95
C SER A 46 20.47 -6.62 47.82
N TRP A 47 21.74 -6.26 47.95
CA TRP A 47 22.89 -6.91 47.33
C TRP A 47 23.14 -8.31 47.91
N CYS A 48 23.68 -9.24 47.09
CA CYS A 48 24.73 -10.22 47.39
C CYS A 48 24.87 -11.23 46.21
N PRO A 49 25.97 -11.99 46.07
CA PRO A 49 27.25 -11.57 45.51
C PRO A 49 27.69 -12.44 44.31
N VAL A 50 28.80 -12.02 43.72
CA VAL A 50 29.57 -12.67 42.64
C VAL A 50 30.13 -14.04 43.03
N VAL A 51 29.87 -15.05 42.20
CA VAL A 51 30.73 -16.18 41.80
C VAL A 51 30.20 -16.62 40.42
N GLY A 52 30.93 -16.97 39.38
CA GLY A 52 32.29 -17.41 39.18
C GLY A 52 32.26 -18.19 37.86
N LEU A 53 32.78 -17.56 36.81
CA LEU A 53 33.28 -18.06 35.51
C LEU A 53 33.00 -19.53 35.09
N SER A 54 32.48 -19.70 33.86
CA SER A 54 33.24 -20.26 32.72
C SER A 54 32.30 -20.88 31.69
N SER A 55 32.35 -20.36 30.45
CA SER A 55 32.65 -21.17 29.27
C SER A 55 32.27 -20.38 28.02
N THR A 56 33.30 -20.11 27.23
CA THR A 56 33.26 -19.47 25.93
C THR A 56 32.18 -20.04 25.02
N ARG A 57 31.14 -19.26 24.73
CA ARG A 57 30.42 -19.37 23.45
C ARG A 57 30.55 -18.07 22.70
N LYS A 58 31.59 -18.02 21.85
CA LYS A 58 31.55 -17.25 20.62
C LYS A 58 30.31 -17.70 19.85
N LEU A 59 29.30 -16.84 19.75
CA LEU A 59 28.37 -16.86 18.63
C LEU A 59 28.41 -15.48 17.99
N ASN A 60 29.37 -15.38 17.07
CA ASN A 60 29.38 -14.36 16.03
C ASN A 60 28.15 -14.56 15.14
N TYR A 61 27.47 -13.44 14.87
CA TYR A 61 26.83 -13.09 13.61
C TYR A 61 26.04 -14.17 12.87
N GLY A 62 24.72 -14.03 12.94
CA GLY A 62 23.77 -14.57 11.99
C GLY A 62 22.47 -13.78 12.08
N PHE A 63 22.54 -12.47 11.82
CA PHE A 63 21.38 -11.59 11.70
C PHE A 63 20.52 -12.08 10.53
N ARG A 64 19.65 -13.04 10.80
CA ARG A 64 18.61 -13.49 9.88
C ARG A 64 17.44 -12.55 10.10
N THR A 65 17.51 -11.35 9.53
CA THR A 65 16.33 -10.48 9.42
C THR A 65 15.35 -11.19 8.51
N PHE A 66 14.50 -12.01 9.11
CA PHE A 66 13.22 -12.29 8.50
C PHE A 66 12.51 -10.94 8.47
N CYS A 67 12.55 -10.26 7.32
CA CYS A 67 11.66 -9.13 7.12
C CYS A 67 10.23 -9.67 7.23
N THR A 68 9.53 -9.32 8.30
CA THR A 68 8.20 -9.84 8.61
C THR A 68 7.15 -9.16 7.72
N VAL A 69 5.92 -9.71 7.69
CA VAL A 69 4.78 -9.06 7.03
C VAL A 69 4.59 -7.62 7.54
N GLY A 70 4.85 -7.38 8.84
CA GLY A 70 4.73 -6.06 9.46
C GLY A 70 5.63 -5.01 8.80
N ASP A 71 6.81 -5.40 8.32
CA ASP A 71 7.78 -4.47 7.76
C ASP A 71 7.32 -3.85 6.44
N LEU A 72 6.52 -4.56 5.64
CA LEU A 72 5.98 -4.01 4.38
C LEU A 72 4.83 -3.04 4.64
N VAL A 73 3.98 -3.33 5.63
CA VAL A 73 2.80 -2.51 5.94
C VAL A 73 3.22 -1.11 6.43
N THR A 74 4.34 -1.01 7.14
CA THR A 74 4.86 0.27 7.67
C THR A 74 5.64 1.09 6.66
N LYS A 75 6.09 0.50 5.55
CA LYS A 75 6.84 1.22 4.51
C LYS A 75 5.94 2.15 3.71
N LYS A 76 6.55 3.11 3.02
CA LYS A 76 5.88 3.99 2.05
C LYS A 76 6.43 3.75 0.65
N CYS A 77 5.56 3.78 -0.33
CA CYS A 77 5.96 3.69 -1.73
C CYS A 77 6.83 4.90 -2.11
N VAL A 78 7.79 4.64 -3.00
CA VAL A 78 8.66 5.67 -3.59
C VAL A 78 8.15 6.02 -4.98
N PRO A 79 8.22 7.28 -5.46
CA PRO A 79 7.76 7.63 -6.80
C PRO A 79 8.35 6.75 -7.91
N CYS A 80 7.46 6.19 -8.74
CA CYS A 80 7.80 5.21 -9.78
C CYS A 80 8.55 5.79 -10.99
N ASN A 81 8.74 7.11 -11.04
CA ASN A 81 9.45 7.83 -12.12
C ASN A 81 10.96 7.97 -11.85
N SER A 82 11.47 7.34 -10.81
CA SER A 82 12.89 7.38 -10.45
C SER A 82 13.74 6.66 -11.51
N LYS A 83 14.73 7.35 -12.09
CA LYS A 83 15.61 6.81 -13.16
C LYS A 83 16.36 5.54 -12.77
N ASP A 84 16.53 5.31 -11.47
CA ASP A 84 17.29 4.18 -10.93
C ASP A 84 16.42 2.95 -10.62
N MET A 85 15.10 3.05 -10.79
CA MET A 85 14.19 1.96 -10.49
C MET A 85 14.23 0.91 -11.61
N ARG A 86 14.47 -0.35 -11.24
CA ARG A 86 14.50 -1.50 -12.13
C ARG A 86 13.47 -2.53 -11.69
N PRO A 87 12.88 -3.29 -12.62
CA PRO A 87 12.04 -4.42 -12.24
C PRO A 87 12.88 -5.45 -11.48
N MET A 88 12.29 -6.04 -10.44
CA MET A 88 12.93 -7.12 -9.70
C MET A 88 12.97 -8.40 -10.52
N THR A 89 13.88 -9.30 -10.15
CA THR A 89 13.93 -10.64 -10.73
C THR A 89 12.82 -11.53 -10.16
N GLU A 90 12.52 -12.62 -10.86
CA GLU A 90 11.52 -13.60 -10.42
C GLU A 90 11.90 -14.22 -9.07
N GLU A 91 13.19 -14.50 -8.84
CA GLU A 91 13.66 -15.06 -7.56
C GLU A 91 13.45 -14.06 -6.41
N SER A 92 13.70 -12.78 -6.66
CA SER A 92 13.49 -11.72 -5.67
C SER A 92 11.99 -11.56 -5.36
N ALA A 93 11.13 -11.62 -6.37
CA ALA A 93 9.68 -11.60 -6.21
C ALA A 93 9.20 -12.81 -5.40
N ALA A 94 9.69 -14.01 -5.71
CA ALA A 94 9.35 -15.24 -5.01
C ALA A 94 9.73 -15.19 -3.52
N GLN A 95 10.86 -14.57 -3.17
CA GLN A 95 11.26 -14.36 -1.77
C GLN A 95 10.32 -13.43 -1.00
N MET A 96 9.61 -12.54 -1.68
CA MET A 96 8.66 -11.61 -1.05
C MET A 96 7.23 -12.16 -0.96
N MET A 97 6.87 -13.18 -1.75
CA MET A 97 5.54 -13.79 -1.75
C MET A 97 5.02 -14.22 -0.36
N PRO A 98 5.84 -14.79 0.55
CA PRO A 98 5.38 -15.12 1.90
C PRO A 98 4.86 -13.92 2.70
N LYS A 99 5.27 -12.70 2.33
CA LYS A 99 4.85 -11.46 3.01
C LYS A 99 3.49 -10.95 2.54
N VAL A 100 2.98 -11.44 1.41
CA VAL A 100 1.74 -11.01 0.76
C VAL A 100 0.82 -12.21 0.52
N SER A 101 0.48 -12.92 1.60
CA SER A 101 -0.38 -14.11 1.53
C SER A 101 -1.70 -13.84 0.79
N GLY A 102 -2.10 -14.76 -0.09
CA GLY A 102 -3.33 -14.67 -0.87
C GLY A 102 -3.17 -13.99 -2.23
N TRP A 103 -2.00 -13.42 -2.52
CA TRP A 103 -1.62 -12.97 -3.86
C TRP A 103 -0.93 -14.09 -4.63
N SER A 104 -1.04 -14.04 -5.95
CA SER A 104 -0.37 -14.93 -6.89
C SER A 104 0.63 -14.14 -7.74
N LEU A 105 1.82 -14.68 -7.93
CA LEU A 105 2.80 -14.17 -8.88
C LEU A 105 2.45 -14.69 -10.28
N VAL A 106 2.26 -13.80 -11.24
CA VAL A 106 1.91 -14.14 -12.63
C VAL A 106 2.93 -13.49 -13.57
N ASN A 107 3.32 -14.21 -14.62
CA ASN A 107 4.12 -13.68 -15.70
C ASN A 107 3.25 -13.56 -16.96
N GLU A 108 3.03 -12.34 -17.42
CA GLU A 108 2.23 -12.05 -18.61
C GLU A 108 3.10 -11.24 -19.58
N ASP A 109 3.32 -11.79 -20.77
CA ASP A 109 4.17 -11.19 -21.83
C ASP A 109 5.57 -10.78 -21.35
N GLY A 110 6.18 -11.59 -20.48
CA GLY A 110 7.51 -11.32 -19.91
C GLY A 110 7.51 -10.29 -18.78
N LYS A 111 6.33 -9.85 -18.31
CA LYS A 111 6.19 -8.90 -17.19
C LYS A 111 5.63 -9.63 -15.99
N LEU A 112 6.36 -9.58 -14.89
CA LEU A 112 5.87 -10.07 -13.60
C LEU A 112 4.81 -9.13 -13.04
N LYS A 113 3.76 -9.72 -12.46
CA LYS A 113 2.62 -9.02 -11.85
C LYS A 113 2.13 -9.77 -10.62
N LEU A 114 1.51 -9.06 -9.67
CA LEU A 114 0.80 -9.66 -8.55
C LEU A 114 -0.70 -9.64 -8.83
N ASN A 115 -1.36 -10.79 -8.68
CA ASN A 115 -2.79 -10.93 -8.90
C ASN A 115 -3.51 -11.46 -7.66
N ARG A 116 -4.67 -10.87 -7.36
CA ARG A 116 -5.60 -11.39 -6.35
C ARG A 116 -7.04 -11.20 -6.79
N SER A 117 -7.84 -12.25 -6.61
CA SER A 117 -9.24 -12.27 -7.01
C SER A 117 -10.17 -12.63 -5.88
N TRP A 118 -11.37 -12.06 -5.91
CA TRP A 118 -12.46 -12.34 -4.99
C TRP A 118 -13.80 -12.33 -5.71
N ARG A 119 -14.78 -13.02 -5.12
CA ARG A 119 -16.17 -12.95 -5.59
C ARG A 119 -17.03 -12.14 -4.62
N ALA A 120 -17.47 -10.97 -5.05
CA ALA A 120 -18.30 -10.07 -4.25
C ALA A 120 -19.75 -10.59 -4.13
N LYS A 121 -20.49 -10.13 -3.12
CA LYS A 121 -21.92 -10.49 -2.96
C LYS A 121 -22.81 -9.89 -4.07
N SER A 122 -22.45 -8.72 -4.58
CA SER A 122 -23.15 -7.97 -5.63
C SER A 122 -22.16 -7.08 -6.38
N PHE A 123 -22.60 -6.49 -7.50
CA PHE A 123 -21.84 -5.48 -8.22
C PHE A 123 -21.45 -4.29 -7.34
N THR A 124 -22.40 -3.75 -6.56
CA THR A 124 -22.14 -2.63 -5.64
C THR A 124 -21.11 -2.97 -4.56
N LYS A 125 -21.09 -4.21 -4.07
CA LYS A 125 -20.06 -4.68 -3.13
C LYS A 125 -18.69 -4.84 -3.78
N GLY A 126 -18.63 -5.14 -5.08
CA GLY A 126 -17.40 -5.07 -5.86
C GLY A 126 -16.86 -3.64 -5.95
N LEU A 127 -17.73 -2.67 -6.24
CA LEU A 127 -17.35 -1.25 -6.28
C LEU A 127 -16.88 -0.72 -4.92
N GLU A 128 -17.55 -1.12 -3.83
CA GLU A 128 -17.14 -0.76 -2.47
C GLU A 128 -15.72 -1.28 -2.14
N LEU A 129 -15.40 -2.51 -2.56
CA LEU A 129 -14.05 -3.05 -2.42
C LEU A 129 -13.02 -2.20 -3.20
N PHE A 130 -13.36 -1.78 -4.43
CA PHE A 130 -12.49 -0.89 -5.21
C PHE A 130 -12.28 0.48 -4.59
N GLN A 131 -13.30 1.06 -3.95
CA GLN A 131 -13.14 2.31 -3.23
C GLN A 131 -12.15 2.17 -2.07
N LEU A 132 -12.25 1.08 -1.29
CA LEU A 132 -11.31 0.81 -0.20
C LEU A 132 -9.87 0.66 -0.70
N VAL A 133 -9.68 -0.08 -1.79
CA VAL A 133 -8.36 -0.26 -2.41
C VAL A 133 -7.84 1.04 -3.01
N GLY A 134 -8.70 1.79 -3.69
CA GLY A 134 -8.37 3.09 -4.28
C GLY A 134 -7.87 4.08 -3.23
N ASN A 135 -8.51 4.13 -2.05
CA ASN A 135 -8.05 5.00 -0.96
C ASN A 135 -6.63 4.65 -0.48
N ILE A 136 -6.30 3.35 -0.42
CA ILE A 136 -4.93 2.91 -0.09
C ILE A 136 -3.97 3.33 -1.22
N ALA A 137 -4.34 3.07 -2.47
CA ALA A 137 -3.54 3.38 -3.65
C ALA A 137 -3.19 4.87 -3.74
N GLU A 138 -4.18 5.75 -3.54
CA GLU A 138 -3.99 7.21 -3.51
C GLU A 138 -3.05 7.64 -2.38
N ASN A 139 -3.21 7.09 -1.18
CA ASN A 139 -2.33 7.40 -0.04
C ASN A 139 -0.88 6.91 -0.23
N GLU A 140 -0.68 5.92 -1.10
CA GLU A 140 0.64 5.43 -1.48
C GLU A 140 1.19 6.07 -2.76
N GLY A 141 0.36 6.75 -3.55
CA GLY A 141 0.74 7.24 -4.87
C GLY A 141 1.16 6.11 -5.81
N HIS A 142 0.59 4.91 -5.64
CA HIS A 142 0.86 3.73 -6.46
C HIS A 142 -0.45 3.00 -6.75
N HIS A 143 -0.78 2.89 -8.04
CA HIS A 143 -2.13 2.51 -8.47
C HIS A 143 -2.16 1.10 -9.05
N PRO A 144 -3.07 0.24 -8.58
CA PRO A 144 -3.28 -1.08 -9.15
C PRO A 144 -4.29 -1.03 -10.31
N ASP A 145 -4.25 -2.04 -11.17
CA ASP A 145 -5.28 -2.30 -12.17
C ASP A 145 -6.47 -3.01 -11.51
N LEU A 146 -7.67 -2.42 -11.63
CA LEU A 146 -8.91 -2.89 -10.99
C LEU A 146 -9.89 -3.43 -12.04
N HIS A 147 -10.25 -4.71 -11.95
CA HIS A 147 -11.13 -5.38 -12.91
C HIS A 147 -12.38 -5.96 -12.24
N LEU A 148 -13.56 -5.48 -12.64
CA LEU A 148 -14.85 -6.04 -12.22
C LEU A 148 -15.51 -6.74 -13.42
N VAL A 149 -15.41 -8.06 -13.45
CA VAL A 149 -15.83 -8.91 -14.57
C VAL A 149 -17.08 -9.70 -14.18
N GLY A 150 -17.96 -9.97 -15.15
CA GLY A 150 -19.08 -10.90 -14.95
C GLY A 150 -19.98 -10.55 -13.76
N TRP A 151 -20.25 -9.25 -13.55
CA TRP A 151 -21.07 -8.65 -12.50
C TRP A 151 -20.47 -8.63 -11.08
N ASN A 152 -19.75 -9.67 -10.63
CA ASN A 152 -19.25 -9.71 -9.25
C ASN A 152 -17.88 -10.38 -9.06
N ASP A 153 -17.16 -10.64 -10.14
CA ASP A 153 -15.79 -11.14 -10.08
C ASP A 153 -14.81 -9.96 -10.02
N VAL A 154 -14.13 -9.82 -8.90
CA VAL A 154 -13.20 -8.74 -8.61
C VAL A 154 -11.79 -9.29 -8.76
N LYS A 155 -11.00 -8.76 -9.69
CA LYS A 155 -9.57 -9.02 -9.81
C LYS A 155 -8.81 -7.72 -9.61
N ILE A 156 -7.76 -7.78 -8.80
CA ILE A 156 -6.78 -6.71 -8.63
C ILE A 156 -5.46 -7.23 -9.16
N GLU A 157 -4.84 -6.42 -10.01
CA GLU A 157 -3.53 -6.67 -10.59
C GLU A 157 -2.59 -5.52 -10.21
N ILE A 158 -1.39 -5.83 -9.73
CA ILE A 158 -0.43 -4.84 -9.27
C ILE A 158 0.91 -5.08 -9.96
N TRP A 159 1.40 -4.04 -10.61
CA TRP A 159 2.75 -3.97 -11.18
C TRP A 159 3.12 -2.52 -11.49
N THR A 160 4.41 -2.25 -11.63
CA THR A 160 4.90 -0.90 -11.89
C THR A 160 5.08 -0.68 -13.41
N HIS A 161 4.09 -0.05 -14.04
CA HIS A 161 4.08 0.22 -15.49
C HIS A 161 5.34 0.93 -16.00
N ALA A 162 5.83 1.92 -15.25
CA ALA A 162 6.96 2.76 -15.64
C ALA A 162 8.28 1.99 -15.82
N VAL A 163 8.45 0.87 -15.12
CA VAL A 163 9.67 0.03 -15.19
C VAL A 163 9.44 -1.31 -15.90
N GLY A 164 8.20 -1.60 -16.30
CA GLY A 164 7.88 -2.81 -17.04
C GLY A 164 7.86 -4.09 -16.19
N GLY A 165 7.62 -4.02 -14.88
CA GLY A 165 7.57 -5.20 -14.02
C GLY A 165 7.35 -4.87 -12.54
N LEU A 166 7.65 -5.83 -11.66
CA LEU A 166 7.47 -5.67 -10.21
C LEU A 166 8.58 -4.83 -9.56
N THR A 167 8.21 -4.04 -8.57
CA THR A 167 9.07 -3.30 -7.65
C THR A 167 8.64 -3.54 -6.21
N GLU A 168 9.41 -3.09 -5.23
CA GLU A 168 9.02 -3.22 -3.82
C GLU A 168 7.69 -2.52 -3.51
N ASN A 169 7.36 -1.44 -4.22
CA ASN A 169 6.09 -0.72 -4.08
C ASN A 169 4.88 -1.63 -4.31
N ASP A 170 4.97 -2.55 -5.26
CA ASP A 170 3.88 -3.48 -5.58
C ASP A 170 3.56 -4.39 -4.38
N PHE A 171 4.60 -4.81 -3.64
CA PHE A 171 4.46 -5.63 -2.44
C PHE A 171 4.02 -4.82 -1.22
N ILE A 172 4.44 -3.56 -1.10
CA ILE A 172 3.95 -2.63 -0.06
C ILE A 172 2.44 -2.43 -0.22
N LEU A 173 1.99 -2.13 -1.44
CA LEU A 173 0.58 -1.93 -1.72
C LEU A 173 -0.24 -3.21 -1.48
N ALA A 174 0.25 -4.36 -1.97
CA ALA A 174 -0.38 -5.67 -1.73
C ALA A 174 -0.51 -6.00 -0.23
N ALA A 175 0.54 -5.73 0.57
CA ALA A 175 0.53 -5.94 2.01
C ALA A 175 -0.47 -5.04 2.74
N LYS A 176 -0.64 -3.79 2.27
CA LYS A 176 -1.65 -2.86 2.83
C LYS A 176 -3.06 -3.26 2.46
N ILE A 177 -3.30 -3.70 1.23
CA ILE A 177 -4.60 -4.25 0.79
C ILE A 177 -4.97 -5.49 1.62
N ASN A 178 -3.99 -6.31 2.02
CA ASN A 178 -4.24 -7.46 2.90
C ASN A 178 -4.82 -7.08 4.28
N GLN A 179 -4.65 -5.84 4.74
CA GLN A 179 -5.18 -5.37 6.02
C GLN A 179 -6.66 -4.99 5.95
N LEU A 180 -7.25 -4.92 4.76
CA LEU A 180 -8.66 -4.62 4.59
C LEU A 180 -9.52 -5.81 5.07
N ASP A 181 -10.44 -5.55 6.00
CA ASP A 181 -11.53 -6.49 6.28
C ASP A 181 -12.57 -6.44 5.16
N VAL A 182 -12.39 -7.33 4.17
CA VAL A 182 -13.30 -7.45 3.04
C VAL A 182 -14.36 -8.54 3.24
N HIS A 183 -14.36 -9.30 4.33
CA HIS A 183 -15.21 -10.50 4.48
C HIS A 183 -16.70 -10.20 4.33
N HIS A 184 -17.14 -9.04 4.80
CA HIS A 184 -18.52 -8.60 4.70
C HIS A 184 -18.95 -8.23 3.26
N LEU A 185 -18.01 -7.99 2.35
CA LEU A 185 -18.23 -7.70 0.92
C LEU A 185 -18.30 -8.97 0.07
N LEU A 186 -17.71 -10.07 0.54
CA LEU A 186 -17.50 -11.28 -0.24
C LEU A 186 -18.64 -12.30 -0.12
N ARG A 187 -18.88 -13.02 -1.21
CA ARG A 187 -19.81 -14.16 -1.21
C ARG A 187 -19.23 -15.27 -0.33
N LYS A 188 -20.05 -15.82 0.58
CA LYS A 188 -19.65 -17.02 1.34
C LYS A 188 -19.42 -18.16 0.37
N LYS A 189 -18.26 -18.81 0.47
CA LYS A 189 -18.02 -20.07 -0.24
C LYS A 189 -18.81 -21.13 0.52
N HIS A 190 -19.92 -21.60 -0.04
CA HIS A 190 -20.54 -22.82 0.46
C HIS A 190 -19.56 -23.94 0.10
N SER A 191 -18.87 -24.49 1.11
CA SER A 191 -18.18 -25.76 0.95
C SER A 191 -19.26 -26.78 0.63
N ALA A 192 -19.30 -27.26 -0.61
CA ALA A 192 -20.11 -28.41 -0.96
C ALA A 192 -19.69 -29.54 -0.01
N SER A 193 -20.57 -29.92 0.90
CA SER A 193 -20.41 -31.12 1.72
C SER A 193 -20.36 -32.30 0.76
N ALA A 194 -19.16 -32.87 0.57
CA ALA A 194 -18.99 -34.14 -0.10
C ALA A 194 -19.91 -35.14 0.60
N SER A 195 -20.90 -35.63 -0.14
CA SER A 195 -21.82 -36.70 0.28
C SER A 195 -21.35 -38.00 -0.35
#